data_AF-A0A0Q8U7X0-F1
#
_entry.id   AF-A0A0Q8U7X0-F1
#
_cell.length_a   1.000
_cell.length_b   1.000
_cell.length_c   1.000
_cell.angle_alpha   90.00
_cell.angle_beta   90.00
_cell.angle_gamma   90.00
#
_symmetry.space_group_name_H-M   'P 1'
#
loop_
_entity.id
_entity.type
_entity.pdbx_description
1 polymer ?
#
loop_
_entity_poly.entity_id
_entity_poly.type
_entity_poly.pdbx_seq_one_letter_code
_entity_poly.pdbx_strand_id
1 'polypeptide(L)'
;MSSRQIQWALAAVFFVLGGWCLVSPSSVMALTITPQYRSDDFIALFAIGCFGAQAMLAGLFAAFSRFTKITFLAYGVALLPFFVFNYWFFVVTPVLTVVGLLDAVGNVIMLGLCVLGWRRAPRN
;
A
#
# COMPACT_ATOMS: atom_id res chain seq x y z
N MET A 1 -19.54 3.17 -9.60
CA MET A 1 -18.32 2.42 -9.98
C MET A 1 -18.63 0.95 -10.15
N SER A 2 -18.22 0.37 -11.28
CA SER A 2 -18.24 -1.08 -11.50
C SER A 2 -17.12 -1.78 -10.70
N SER A 3 -17.22 -3.09 -10.51
CA SER A 3 -16.17 -3.87 -9.83
C SER A 3 -14.80 -3.77 -10.51
N ARG A 4 -14.78 -3.55 -11.84
CA ARG A 4 -13.53 -3.33 -12.60
C ARG A 4 -12.93 -1.96 -12.33
N GLN A 5 -13.75 -0.91 -12.26
CA GLN A 5 -13.27 0.43 -11.88
C GLN A 5 -12.71 0.44 -10.45
N ILE A 6 -13.31 -0.31 -9.53
CA ILE A 6 -12.81 -0.45 -8.15
C ILE A 6 -11.45 -1.16 -8.13
N GLN A 7 -11.27 -2.22 -8.93
CA GLN A 7 -9.99 -2.91 -9.09
C GLN A 7 -8.89 -2.00 -9.63
N TRP A 8 -9.19 -1.19 -10.65
CA TRP A 8 -8.21 -0.22 -11.17
C TRP A 8 -7.89 0.88 -10.17
N ALA A 9 -8.86 1.33 -9.39
CA ALA A 9 -8.60 2.27 -8.30
C ALA A 9 -7.70 1.66 -7.21
N LEU A 10 -7.90 0.40 -6.85
CA LEU A 10 -7.01 -0.34 -5.94
C LEU A 10 -5.59 -0.42 -6.53
N ALA A 11 -5.47 -0.85 -7.78
CA ALA A 11 -4.19 -0.98 -8.47
C ALA A 11 -3.45 0.36 -8.58
N ALA A 12 -4.17 1.47 -8.78
CA ALA A 12 -3.57 2.79 -8.85
C ALA A 12 -2.81 3.18 -7.57
N VAL A 13 -3.32 2.80 -6.39
CA VAL A 13 -2.62 3.05 -5.11
C VAL A 13 -1.27 2.31 -5.09
N PHE A 14 -1.26 1.05 -5.49
CA PHE A 14 -0.02 0.25 -5.61
C PHE A 14 0.95 0.83 -6.62
N PHE A 15 0.46 1.22 -7.80
CA PHE A 15 1.34 1.75 -8.84
C PHE A 15 1.96 3.10 -8.46
N VAL A 16 1.20 3.98 -7.79
CA VAL A 16 1.72 5.28 -7.37
C VAL A 16 2.71 5.12 -6.21
N LEU A 17 2.29 4.51 -5.10
CA LEU A 17 3.14 4.43 -3.90
C LEU A 17 4.28 3.40 -4.06
N GLY A 18 3.97 2.24 -4.63
CA GLY A 18 4.97 1.22 -4.93
C GLY A 18 5.94 1.66 -6.02
N GLY A 19 5.45 2.35 -7.05
CA GLY A 19 6.29 2.95 -8.10
C GLY A 19 7.24 4.00 -7.54
N TRP A 20 6.78 4.83 -6.61
CA TRP A 20 7.63 5.79 -5.91
C TRP A 20 8.76 5.09 -5.12
N CYS A 21 8.42 4.04 -4.36
CA CYS A 21 9.42 3.23 -3.64
C CYS A 21 10.44 2.58 -4.59
N LEU A 22 9.99 2.10 -5.75
CA LEU A 22 10.83 1.42 -6.73
C LEU A 22 11.78 2.38 -7.46
N VAL A 23 11.26 3.52 -7.92
CA VAL A 23 11.99 4.45 -8.80
C VAL A 23 12.84 5.43 -8.00
N SER A 24 12.43 5.79 -6.78
CA SER A 24 13.13 6.78 -5.96
C SER A 24 13.17 6.39 -4.47
N PRO A 25 13.84 5.29 -4.11
CA PRO A 25 13.91 4.82 -2.72
C PRO A 25 14.57 5.83 -1.77
N SER A 26 15.53 6.63 -2.25
CA SER A 26 16.18 7.68 -1.45
C SER A 26 15.24 8.81 -1.07
N SER A 27 14.33 9.21 -1.98
CA SER A 27 13.33 10.24 -1.65
C SER A 27 12.28 9.71 -0.66
N VAL A 28 11.92 8.42 -0.77
CA VAL A 28 11.07 7.77 0.25
C VAL A 28 11.77 7.82 1.60
N MET A 29 13.01 7.34 1.72
CA MET A 29 13.80 7.40 2.96
C MET A 29 13.86 8.82 3.55
N ALA A 30 14.14 9.83 2.70
CA ALA A 30 14.29 11.21 3.13
C ALA A 30 12.97 11.87 3.56
N LEU A 31 11.83 11.45 3.01
CA LEU A 31 10.53 12.09 3.27
C LEU A 31 9.71 11.34 4.30
N THR A 32 9.73 10.01 4.30
CA THR A 32 8.83 9.18 5.12
C THR A 32 9.44 8.72 6.43
N ILE A 33 10.78 8.69 6.55
CA ILE A 33 11.48 8.24 7.75
C ILE A 33 12.00 9.45 8.54
N THR A 34 11.89 9.43 9.86
CA THR A 34 12.41 10.49 10.74
C THR A 34 13.94 10.45 10.79
N PRO A 35 14.62 11.60 10.96
CA PRO A 35 16.08 11.68 10.85
C PRO A 35 16.86 10.67 11.71
N GLN A 36 16.32 10.30 12.88
CA GLN A 36 16.93 9.37 13.82
C GLN A 36 17.02 7.93 13.30
N TYR A 37 16.15 7.54 12.37
CA TYR A 37 16.06 6.18 11.83
C TYR A 37 16.42 6.09 10.34
N ARG A 38 16.85 7.21 9.73
CA ARG A 38 17.30 7.18 8.34
C ARG A 38 18.61 6.42 8.21
N SER A 39 18.72 5.66 7.13
CA SER A 39 19.97 5.06 6.69
C SER A 39 20.15 5.33 5.21
N ASP A 40 21.33 5.81 4.86
CA ASP A 40 21.78 5.97 3.47
C ASP A 40 22.53 4.73 2.98
N ASP A 41 22.56 3.65 3.78
CA ASP A 41 23.20 2.41 3.39
C ASP A 41 22.48 1.81 2.19
N PHE A 42 23.26 1.28 1.26
CA PHE A 42 22.75 0.65 0.05
C PHE A 42 21.69 -0.41 0.35
N ILE A 43 21.86 -1.19 1.43
CA ILE A 43 20.91 -2.25 1.80
C ILE A 43 19.54 -1.70 2.18
N ALA A 44 19.46 -0.52 2.82
CA ALA A 44 18.20 0.10 3.21
C ALA A 44 17.44 0.60 1.97
N LEU A 45 18.15 1.26 1.05
CA LEU A 45 17.57 1.74 -0.21
C LEU A 45 17.17 0.57 -1.12
N PHE A 46 17.98 -0.48 -1.17
CA PHE A 46 17.68 -1.72 -1.87
C PHE A 46 16.40 -2.37 -1.32
N ALA A 47 16.25 -2.44 0.01
CA ALA A 47 15.05 -2.99 0.64
C ALA A 47 13.78 -2.19 0.32
N ILE A 48 13.85 -0.85 0.30
CA ILE A 48 12.73 0.01 -0.14
C ILE A 48 12.41 -0.27 -1.61
N GLY A 49 13.41 -0.40 -2.47
CA GLY A 49 13.23 -0.77 -3.88
C GLY A 49 12.53 -2.13 -4.05
N CYS A 50 12.94 -3.14 -3.29
CA CYS A 50 12.29 -4.46 -3.27
C CYS A 50 10.83 -4.38 -2.81
N PHE A 51 10.55 -3.62 -1.76
CA PHE A 51 9.18 -3.37 -1.30
C PHE A 51 8.34 -2.70 -2.40
N GLY A 52 8.91 -1.69 -3.09
CA GLY A 52 8.29 -1.06 -4.24
C GLY A 52 7.99 -2.04 -5.38
N ALA A 53 8.93 -2.92 -5.74
CA ALA A 53 8.72 -3.94 -6.76
C ALA A 53 7.60 -4.93 -6.39
N GLN A 54 7.53 -5.35 -5.11
CA GLN A 54 6.46 -6.21 -4.61
C GLN A 54 5.10 -5.50 -4.66
N ALA A 55 5.04 -4.22 -4.31
CA ALA A 55 3.83 -3.41 -4.43
C ALA A 55 3.38 -3.28 -5.89
N MET A 56 4.30 -3.05 -6.83
CA MET A 56 4.00 -3.02 -8.27
C MET A 56 3.40 -4.36 -8.75
N LEU A 57 3.96 -5.48 -8.31
CA LEU A 57 3.42 -6.81 -8.61
C LEU A 57 2.00 -6.98 -8.06
N ALA A 58 1.73 -6.57 -6.82
CA ALA A 58 0.39 -6.58 -6.23
C ALA A 58 -0.59 -5.70 -7.02
N GLY A 59 -0.15 -4.53 -7.50
CA GLY A 59 -0.91 -3.65 -8.38
C GLY A 59 -1.28 -4.31 -9.71
N LEU A 60 -0.36 -5.05 -10.34
CA LEU A 60 -0.63 -5.82 -11.55
C LEU A 60 -1.70 -6.89 -11.30
N PHE A 61 -1.60 -7.64 -10.20
CA PHE A 61 -2.64 -8.60 -9.83
C PHE A 61 -3.98 -7.93 -9.58
N ALA A 62 -4.02 -6.80 -8.87
CA ALA A 62 -5.25 -6.05 -8.66
C ALA A 62 -5.88 -5.53 -9.96
N ALA A 63 -5.06 -5.09 -10.92
CA ALA A 63 -5.53 -4.52 -12.19
C ALA A 63 -6.08 -5.56 -13.17
N PHE A 64 -5.47 -6.75 -13.22
CA PHE A 64 -5.69 -7.72 -14.31
C PHE A 64 -6.30 -9.05 -13.87
N SER A 65 -6.36 -9.35 -12.56
CA SER A 65 -7.04 -10.55 -12.08
C SER A 65 -8.57 -10.41 -12.12
N ARG A 66 -9.28 -11.51 -11.85
CA ARG A 66 -10.74 -11.48 -11.65
C ARG A 66 -11.07 -11.45 -10.17
N PHE A 67 -11.48 -10.29 -9.64
CA PHE A 67 -11.92 -10.21 -8.25
C PHE A 67 -13.34 -10.72 -8.08
N THR A 68 -13.51 -11.53 -7.05
CA THR A 68 -14.79 -12.01 -6.54
C THR A 68 -15.13 -11.31 -5.22
N LYS A 69 -16.32 -11.54 -4.66
CA LYS A 69 -16.62 -11.08 -3.29
C LYS A 69 -15.59 -11.52 -2.28
N ILE A 70 -15.18 -12.79 -2.34
CA ILE A 70 -14.18 -13.35 -1.42
C ILE A 70 -12.82 -12.69 -1.64
N THR A 71 -12.45 -12.39 -2.89
CA THR A 71 -11.20 -11.66 -3.17
C THR A 71 -11.20 -10.29 -2.50
N PHE A 72 -12.27 -9.50 -2.63
CA PHE A 72 -12.36 -8.19 -1.96
C PHE A 72 -12.33 -8.30 -0.43
N LEU A 73 -12.99 -9.31 0.14
CA LEU A 73 -12.98 -9.56 1.59
C LEU A 73 -11.58 -9.94 2.07
N ALA A 74 -10.94 -10.93 1.44
CA ALA A 74 -9.61 -11.39 1.79
C ALA A 74 -8.59 -10.26 1.67
N TYR A 75 -8.69 -9.45 0.62
CA TYR A 75 -7.85 -8.27 0.44
C TYR A 75 -8.05 -7.26 1.57
N GLY A 76 -9.30 -6.93 1.92
CA GLY A 76 -9.60 -6.01 3.01
C GLY A 76 -9.06 -6.50 4.37
N VAL A 77 -9.14 -7.80 4.65
CA VAL A 77 -8.57 -8.40 5.86
C VAL A 77 -7.03 -8.34 5.84
N ALA A 78 -6.41 -8.60 4.68
CA ALA A 78 -4.96 -8.52 4.51
C ALA A 78 -4.39 -7.11 4.71
N LEU A 79 -5.22 -6.06 4.63
CA LEU A 79 -4.81 -4.68 4.91
C LEU A 79 -4.71 -4.38 6.43
N LEU A 80 -5.39 -5.14 7.28
CA LEU A 80 -5.48 -4.85 8.72
C LEU A 80 -4.11 -4.73 9.42
N PRO A 81 -3.11 -5.61 9.14
CA PRO A 81 -1.78 -5.48 9.73
C PRO A 81 -1.09 -4.15 9.40
N PHE A 82 -1.35 -3.54 8.24
CA PHE A 82 -0.73 -2.27 7.87
C PHE A 82 -1.21 -1.11 8.75
N PHE A 83 -2.45 -1.13 9.23
CA PHE A 83 -2.92 -0.12 10.19
C PHE A 83 -2.18 -0.22 11.52
N VAL A 84 -1.92 -1.45 11.98
CA VAL A 84 -1.11 -1.71 13.18
C VAL A 84 0.34 -1.24 12.94
N PHE A 85 0.92 -1.55 11.78
CA PHE A 85 2.25 -1.09 11.39
C PHE A 85 2.36 0.44 11.42
N ASN A 86 1.44 1.15 10.77
CA ASN A 86 1.44 2.61 10.76
C ASN A 86 1.27 3.20 12.16
N TYR A 87 0.35 2.67 12.96
CA TYR A 87 0.15 3.13 14.33
C TYR A 87 1.43 2.94 15.17
N TRP A 88 2.02 1.74 15.10
CA TRP A 88 3.22 1.42 15.86
C TRP A 88 4.39 2.33 15.46
N PHE A 89 4.66 2.45 14.16
CA PHE A 89 5.83 3.19 13.66
C PHE A 89 5.61 4.71 13.53
N PHE A 90 4.42 5.22 13.85
CA PHE A 90 4.17 6.66 13.98
C PHE A 90 4.02 7.10 15.44
N VAL A 91 3.29 6.34 16.26
CA VAL A 91 2.93 6.72 17.63
C VAL A 91 3.85 6.09 18.69
N VAL A 92 4.15 4.80 18.58
CA VAL A 92 4.88 4.05 19.62
C VAL A 92 6.39 4.18 19.43
N THR A 93 6.87 3.93 18.21
CA THR A 93 8.26 4.11 17.80
C THR A 93 8.26 5.08 16.62
N PRO A 94 8.58 6.37 16.81
CA PRO A 94 8.34 7.42 15.81
C PRO A 94 9.34 7.37 14.66
N VAL A 95 9.28 6.30 13.87
CA VAL A 95 10.08 6.06 12.67
C VAL A 95 9.48 6.81 11.48
N LEU A 96 8.15 6.87 11.38
CA LEU A 96 7.45 7.52 10.28
C LEU A 96 7.27 9.02 10.55
N THR A 97 7.52 9.83 9.52
CA THR A 97 7.08 11.22 9.49
C THR A 97 5.58 11.30 9.19
N VAL A 98 5.02 12.50 9.21
CA VAL A 98 3.65 12.74 8.72
C VAL A 98 3.49 12.35 7.25
N VAL A 99 4.52 12.50 6.43
CA VAL A 99 4.50 12.03 5.02
C VAL A 99 4.50 10.50 4.97
N GLY A 100 5.15 9.83 5.93
CA GLY A 100 5.08 8.38 6.08
C GLY A 100 3.65 7.84 6.26
N LEU A 101 2.73 8.65 6.80
CA LEU A 101 1.31 8.28 6.90
C LEU A 101 0.57 8.24 5.55
N LEU A 102 1.21 8.58 4.43
CA LEU A 102 0.67 8.29 3.10
C LEU A 102 0.36 6.80 2.93
N ASP A 103 1.12 5.91 3.57
CA ASP A 103 0.80 4.47 3.59
C ASP A 103 -0.54 4.21 4.30
N ALA A 104 -0.73 4.76 5.50
CA ALA A 104 -2.01 4.67 6.22
C ALA A 104 -3.19 5.21 5.39
N VAL A 105 -3.01 6.36 4.73
CA VAL A 105 -4.03 6.95 3.85
C VAL A 105 -4.34 6.02 2.67
N GLY A 106 -3.30 5.48 2.02
CA GLY A 106 -3.45 4.47 0.96
C GLY A 106 -4.24 3.25 1.44
N ASN A 107 -3.94 2.73 2.62
CA ASN A 107 -4.63 1.60 3.22
C ASN A 107 -6.10 1.90 3.56
N VAL A 108 -6.43 3.11 4.04
CA VAL A 108 -7.82 3.55 4.24
C VAL A 108 -8.59 3.56 2.91
N ILE A 109 -8.00 4.14 1.87
CA ILE A 109 -8.60 4.19 0.53
C ILE A 109 -8.84 2.77 0.02
N MET A 110 -7.83 1.91 0.09
CA MET A 110 -7.92 0.54 -0.37
C MET A 110 -8.96 -0.26 0.43
N LEU A 111 -9.02 -0.11 1.75
CA LEU A 111 -10.02 -0.78 2.59
C LEU A 111 -11.44 -0.32 2.21
N GLY A 112 -11.65 0.98 1.99
CA GLY A 112 -12.91 1.52 1.49
C GLY A 112 -13.30 0.94 0.13
N LEU A 113 -12.35 0.84 -0.80
CA LEU A 113 -12.55 0.21 -2.11
C LEU A 113 -12.85 -1.30 -1.97
N CYS A 114 -12.22 -2.01 -1.04
CA CYS A 114 -12.52 -3.42 -0.76
C CYS A 114 -13.95 -3.60 -0.23
N VAL A 115 -14.40 -2.79 0.72
CA VAL A 115 -15.79 -2.82 1.21
C VAL A 115 -16.76 -2.53 0.07
N LEU A 116 -16.43 -1.55 -0.78
CA LEU A 116 -17.25 -1.16 -1.93
C LEU A 116 -17.34 -2.29 -2.97
N GLY A 117 -16.21 -2.92 -3.28
CA GLY A 117 -16.09 -4.03 -4.21
C GLY A 117 -16.82 -5.27 -3.70
N TRP A 118 -16.70 -5.59 -2.40
CA TRP A 118 -17.41 -6.71 -1.78
C TRP A 118 -18.94 -6.56 -1.87
N ARG A 119 -19.46 -5.35 -1.67
CA ARG A 119 -20.90 -5.08 -1.80
C ARG A 119 -21.40 -5.18 -3.24
N ARG A 120 -20.58 -4.79 -4.22
CA ARG A 120 -20.97 -4.70 -5.64
C ARG A 120 -20.58 -5.87 -6.53
N ALA A 121 -19.63 -6.70 -6.10
CA ALA A 121 -19.24 -7.88 -6.86
C ALA A 121 -20.44 -8.86 -6.94
N PRO A 122 -20.58 -9.61 -8.05
CA PRO A 122 -21.56 -10.68 -8.13
C PRO A 122 -21.34 -11.68 -6.98
N ARG A 123 -22.40 -12.28 -6.46
CA ARG A 123 -22.23 -13.54 -5.71
C ARG A 123 -21.73 -14.55 -6.75
N ASN A 124 -20.53 -15.09 -6.53
CA ASN A 124 -20.05 -16.23 -7.31
C ASN A 124 -21.08 -17.35 -7.23
#